data_AF-A0A2R2W975-F1
#
_entry.id   AF-A0A2R2W975-F1
#
_cell.length_a   1.000
_cell.length_b   1.000
_cell.length_c   1.000
_cell.angle_alpha   90.00
_cell.angle_beta   90.00
_cell.angle_gamma   90.00
#
_symmetry.space_group_name_H-M   'P 1'
#
loop_
_entity.id
_entity.type
_entity.pdbx_description
1 polymer ?
#
loop_
_entity_poly.entity_id
_entity_poly.type
_entity_poly.pdbx_seq_one_letter_code
_entity_poly.pdbx_strand_id
1 'polypeptide(L)'
;MAGWIGGILVGVALVCGAVLLVVEVRIMRKPESERSDREREFLKADRALAKGNRAYSRNVAPFLGVAAGILLLVLSIPLWVQGRVGAAALVTAVGAAAIVGLLLLRRFFVRHRGPSWEAGEVEATREADVAGRPRWFTNTTAGLWLGAFFLAFGVIATTLDLSGRSHSVSWSSAAILLSGVLVVILALVQRRSDQRH
;
A
#
# COMPACT_ATOMS: atom_id res chain seq x y z
N MET A 1 -19.59 -19.57 4.68
CA MET A 1 -18.70 -20.01 3.59
C MET A 1 -17.96 -18.86 2.91
N ALA A 2 -18.60 -17.71 2.62
CA ALA A 2 -17.95 -16.59 1.92
C ALA A 2 -16.65 -16.04 2.57
N GLY A 3 -16.52 -16.09 3.91
CA GLY A 3 -15.33 -15.60 4.61
C GLY A 3 -14.05 -16.42 4.39
N TRP A 4 -14.16 -17.72 4.10
CA TRP A 4 -12.99 -18.58 3.89
C TRP A 4 -12.37 -18.38 2.51
N ILE A 5 -13.21 -18.16 1.50
CA ILE A 5 -12.76 -17.87 0.12
C ILE A 5 -11.97 -16.56 0.10
N GLY A 6 -12.46 -15.52 0.79
CA GLY A 6 -11.75 -14.24 0.93
C GLY A 6 -10.39 -14.40 1.61
N GLY A 7 -10.32 -15.16 2.71
CA GLY A 7 -9.06 -15.44 3.40
C GLY A 7 -8.04 -16.19 2.54
N ILE A 8 -8.49 -17.19 1.79
CA ILE A 8 -7.63 -17.96 0.87
C ILE A 8 -7.09 -17.05 -0.25
N LEU A 9 -7.95 -16.24 -0.87
CA LEU A 9 -7.52 -15.33 -1.95
C LEU A 9 -6.49 -14.31 -1.47
N VAL A 10 -6.69 -13.73 -0.28
CA VAL A 10 -5.74 -12.80 0.32
C VAL A 10 -4.42 -13.50 0.68
N GLY A 11 -4.50 -14.70 1.26
CA GLY A 11 -3.32 -15.50 1.59
C GLY A 11 -2.49 -15.86 0.35
N VAL A 12 -3.15 -16.31 -0.73
CA VAL A 12 -2.50 -16.59 -2.01
C VAL A 12 -1.86 -15.32 -2.58
N ALA A 13 -2.57 -14.20 -2.58
CA ALA A 13 -2.03 -12.93 -3.07
C ALA A 13 -0.77 -12.49 -2.29
N LEU A 14 -0.77 -12.64 -0.96
CA LEU A 14 0.38 -12.31 -0.11
C LEU A 14 1.57 -13.24 -0.38
N VAL A 15 1.33 -14.55 -0.52
CA VAL A 15 2.40 -15.53 -0.83
C VAL A 15 2.97 -15.28 -2.21
N CYS A 16 2.12 -15.11 -3.23
CA CYS A 16 2.57 -14.77 -4.58
C CYS A 16 3.36 -13.47 -4.59
N GLY A 17 2.88 -12.43 -3.89
CA GLY A 17 3.59 -11.17 -3.74
C GLY A 17 4.97 -11.34 -3.11
N ALA A 18 5.08 -12.10 -2.01
CA ALA A 18 6.35 -12.38 -1.36
C ALA A 18 7.32 -13.15 -2.27
N VAL A 19 6.83 -14.15 -3.00
CA VAL A 19 7.64 -14.93 -3.95
C VAL A 19 8.16 -14.04 -5.08
N LEU A 20 7.29 -13.22 -5.69
CA LEU A 20 7.69 -12.29 -6.75
C LEU A 20 8.77 -11.33 -6.26
N LEU A 21 8.63 -10.84 -5.03
CA LEU A 21 9.56 -9.91 -4.41
C LEU A 21 10.93 -10.57 -4.14
N VAL A 22 10.95 -11.81 -3.66
CA VAL A 22 12.20 -12.58 -3.49
C VAL A 22 12.87 -12.84 -4.84
N VAL A 23 12.10 -13.18 -5.88
CA VAL A 23 12.61 -13.38 -7.24
C VAL A 23 13.20 -12.08 -7.78
N GLU A 24 12.50 -10.96 -7.65
CA GLU A 24 12.96 -9.64 -8.07
C GLU A 24 14.29 -9.26 -7.39
N VAL A 25 14.37 -9.39 -6.06
CA VAL A 25 15.61 -9.13 -5.30
C VAL A 25 16.76 -9.99 -5.79
N ARG A 26 16.50 -11.27 -6.07
CA ARG A 26 17.53 -12.20 -6.56
C ARG A 26 18.04 -11.79 -7.94
N ILE A 27 17.16 -11.35 -8.83
CA ILE A 27 17.52 -10.89 -10.17
C ILE A 27 18.29 -9.57 -10.10
N MET A 28 17.87 -8.63 -9.26
CA MET A 28 18.52 -7.32 -9.13
C MET A 28 19.94 -7.40 -8.57
N ARG A 29 20.23 -8.42 -7.74
CA ARG A 29 21.60 -8.68 -7.25
C ARG A 29 22.58 -9.15 -8.33
N LYS A 30 22.08 -9.60 -9.49
CA LYS A 30 22.95 -9.98 -10.62
C LYS A 30 23.37 -8.76 -11.43
N PRO A 31 24.63 -8.69 -11.89
CA PRO A 31 25.07 -7.70 -12.88
C PRO A 31 24.21 -7.79 -14.14
N GLU A 32 23.96 -6.67 -14.81
CA GLU A 32 23.09 -6.63 -16.00
C GLU A 32 23.59 -7.54 -17.15
N SER A 33 24.92 -7.71 -17.26
CA SER A 33 25.58 -8.61 -18.20
C SER A 33 25.30 -10.10 -17.93
N GLU A 34 24.96 -10.48 -16.69
CA GLU A 34 24.74 -11.87 -16.27
C GLU A 34 23.25 -12.25 -16.21
N ARG A 35 22.34 -11.30 -16.48
CA ARG A 35 20.90 -11.55 -16.47
C ARG A 35 20.48 -12.26 -17.75
N SER A 36 19.74 -13.36 -17.59
CA SER A 36 19.14 -14.09 -18.71
C SER A 36 18.04 -13.28 -19.38
N ASP A 37 17.70 -13.61 -20.64
CA ASP A 37 16.65 -12.92 -21.39
C ASP A 37 15.28 -13.00 -20.68
N ARG A 38 14.98 -14.12 -20.03
CA ARG A 38 13.74 -14.29 -19.24
C ARG A 38 13.71 -13.38 -18.01
N GLU A 39 14.83 -13.17 -17.34
CA GLU A 39 14.93 -12.25 -16.19
C GLU A 39 14.76 -10.80 -16.64
N ARG A 40 15.29 -10.44 -17.82
CA ARG A 40 15.09 -9.12 -18.43
C ARG A 40 13.63 -8.90 -18.84
N GLU A 41 12.98 -9.91 -19.39
CA GLU A 41 11.57 -9.86 -19.76
C GLU A 41 10.66 -9.75 -18.53
N PHE A 42 10.95 -10.48 -17.45
CA PHE A 42 10.26 -10.34 -16.17
C PHE A 42 10.34 -8.91 -15.62
N LEU A 43 11.55 -8.31 -15.58
CA LEU A 43 11.72 -6.93 -15.13
C LEU A 43 10.99 -5.92 -16.03
N LYS A 44 10.92 -6.16 -17.35
CA LYS A 44 10.13 -5.32 -18.27
C LYS A 44 8.63 -5.41 -17.97
N ALA A 45 8.11 -6.62 -17.75
CA ALA A 45 6.71 -6.83 -17.41
C ALA A 45 6.34 -6.20 -16.07
N ASP A 46 7.19 -6.37 -15.05
CA ASP A 46 7.01 -5.76 -13.74
C ASP A 46 7.01 -4.22 -13.83
N ARG A 47 7.89 -3.62 -14.63
CA ARG A 47 7.88 -2.17 -14.89
C ARG A 47 6.64 -1.71 -15.63
N ALA A 48 6.12 -2.50 -16.58
CA ALA A 48 4.87 -2.17 -17.27
C ALA A 48 3.69 -2.16 -16.30
N LEU A 49 3.65 -3.12 -15.36
CA LEU A 49 2.68 -3.14 -14.26
C LEU A 49 2.87 -1.94 -13.33
N ALA A 50 4.10 -1.59 -12.95
CA ALA A 50 4.38 -0.42 -12.13
C ALA A 50 3.92 0.88 -12.80
N LYS A 51 4.11 1.02 -14.12
CA LYS A 51 3.61 2.16 -14.91
C LYS A 51 2.08 2.21 -14.94
N GLY A 52 1.44 1.07 -15.16
CA GLY A 52 -0.02 0.95 -15.07
C GLY A 52 -0.55 1.32 -13.68
N ASN A 53 0.15 0.86 -12.63
CA ASN A 53 -0.21 1.14 -11.25
C ASN A 53 0.04 2.62 -10.87
N ARG A 54 1.03 3.29 -11.47
CA ARG A 54 1.21 4.75 -11.37
C ARG A 54 0.04 5.52 -12.00
N ALA A 55 -0.41 5.10 -13.19
CA ALA A 55 -1.58 5.70 -13.82
C ALA A 55 -2.85 5.49 -12.98
N TYR A 56 -3.05 4.27 -12.46
CA TYR A 56 -4.15 3.95 -11.57
C TYR A 56 -4.10 4.72 -10.25
N SER A 57 -2.95 4.79 -9.58
CA SER A 57 -2.79 5.51 -8.31
C SER A 57 -2.92 7.03 -8.47
N ARG A 58 -2.60 7.58 -9.64
CA ARG A 58 -2.82 9.00 -9.95
C ARG A 58 -4.28 9.32 -10.27
N ASN A 59 -4.94 8.45 -11.03
CA ASN A 59 -6.22 8.76 -11.65
C ASN A 59 -7.42 8.11 -10.97
N VAL A 60 -7.26 6.97 -10.30
CA VAL A 60 -8.37 6.14 -9.79
C VAL A 60 -8.31 6.01 -8.27
N ALA A 61 -7.14 5.67 -7.71
CA ALA A 61 -6.99 5.48 -6.26
C ALA A 61 -7.46 6.68 -5.39
N PRO A 62 -7.26 7.95 -5.78
CA PRO A 62 -7.75 9.08 -4.98
C PRO A 62 -9.28 9.11 -4.90
N PHE A 63 -9.97 8.72 -5.99
CA PHE A 63 -11.43 8.66 -6.01
C PHE A 63 -11.94 7.47 -5.18
N LEU A 64 -11.27 6.32 -5.25
CA LEU A 64 -11.60 5.18 -4.39
C LEU A 64 -11.40 5.50 -2.91
N GLY A 65 -10.33 6.21 -2.56
CA GLY A 65 -10.10 6.64 -1.19
C GLY A 65 -11.16 7.64 -0.71
N VAL A 66 -11.58 8.60 -1.56
CA VAL A 66 -12.69 9.50 -1.24
C VAL A 66 -14.01 8.74 -1.09
N ALA A 67 -14.31 7.80 -1.99
CA ALA A 67 -15.49 6.95 -1.90
C ALA A 67 -15.51 6.11 -0.62
N ALA A 68 -14.36 5.54 -0.22
CA ALA A 68 -14.21 4.81 1.03
C ALA A 68 -14.42 5.73 2.25
N GLY A 69 -13.89 6.95 2.21
CA GLY A 69 -14.13 7.95 3.25
C GLY A 69 -15.60 8.33 3.36
N ILE A 70 -16.30 8.53 2.24
CA ILE A 70 -17.75 8.78 2.21
C ILE A 70 -18.52 7.59 2.79
N LEU A 71 -18.13 6.37 2.43
CA LEU A 71 -18.74 5.16 2.97
C LEU A 71 -18.60 5.10 4.50
N LEU A 72 -17.43 5.44 5.05
CA LEU A 72 -17.24 5.53 6.51
C LEU A 72 -18.17 6.58 7.15
N LEU A 73 -18.36 7.73 6.50
CA LEU A 73 -19.31 8.74 6.98
C LEU A 73 -20.74 8.20 6.98
N VAL A 74 -21.17 7.52 5.91
CA VAL A 74 -22.50 6.88 5.83
C VAL A 74 -22.67 5.80 6.91
N LEU A 75 -21.64 4.99 7.13
CA LEU A 75 -21.63 3.95 8.18
C LEU A 75 -21.66 4.53 9.60
N SER A 76 -21.26 5.79 9.79
CA SER A 76 -21.35 6.45 11.09
C SER A 76 -22.78 6.84 11.47
N ILE A 77 -23.67 7.06 10.49
CA ILE A 77 -25.08 7.46 10.70
C ILE A 77 -25.83 6.51 11.65
N PRO A 78 -25.87 5.18 11.41
CA PRO A 78 -26.57 4.27 12.33
C PRO A 78 -25.95 4.25 13.73
N LEU A 79 -24.64 4.50 13.87
CA LEU A 79 -24.00 4.58 15.18
C LEU A 79 -24.46 5.80 15.99
N TRP A 80 -24.67 6.93 15.31
CA TRP A 80 -25.28 8.13 15.90
C TRP A 80 -26.72 7.86 16.34
N VAL A 81 -27.52 7.21 15.50
CA VAL A 81 -28.92 6.86 15.79
C VAL A 81 -29.03 5.91 17.00
N GLN A 82 -28.08 4.99 17.15
CA GLN A 82 -28.03 4.03 18.26
C GLN A 82 -27.45 4.60 19.57
N GLY A 83 -27.10 5.90 19.61
CA GLY A 83 -26.50 6.53 20.79
C GLY A 83 -25.07 6.06 21.10
N ARG A 84 -24.39 5.39 20.17
CA ARG A 84 -23.01 4.90 20.33
C ARG A 84 -22.00 6.01 20.03
N VAL A 85 -22.07 7.10 20.78
CA VAL A 85 -21.39 8.37 20.50
C VAL A 85 -19.87 8.21 20.32
N GLY A 86 -19.20 7.40 21.16
CA GLY A 86 -17.75 7.20 21.06
C GLY A 86 -17.30 6.52 19.76
N ALA A 87 -17.99 5.44 19.36
CA ALA A 87 -17.70 4.74 18.11
C ALA A 87 -18.10 5.60 16.89
N ALA A 88 -19.23 6.30 16.97
CA ALA A 88 -19.70 7.19 15.91
C ALA A 88 -18.70 8.32 15.65
N ALA A 89 -18.26 9.02 16.71
CA ALA A 89 -17.28 10.11 16.61
C ALA A 89 -15.95 9.62 16.01
N LEU A 90 -15.46 8.45 16.42
CA LEU A 90 -14.23 7.87 15.87
C LEU A 90 -14.36 7.58 14.37
N VAL A 91 -15.42 6.90 13.95
CA VAL A 91 -15.64 6.54 12.54
C VAL A 91 -15.83 7.79 11.68
N THR A 92 -16.58 8.78 12.17
CA THR A 92 -16.76 10.06 11.49
C THR A 92 -15.43 10.81 11.35
N ALA A 93 -14.62 10.89 12.42
CA ALA A 93 -13.33 11.56 12.40
C ALA A 93 -12.35 10.90 11.43
N VAL A 94 -12.28 9.56 11.42
CA VAL A 94 -11.43 8.80 10.49
C VAL A 94 -11.90 9.00 9.04
N GLY A 95 -13.20 8.92 8.78
CA GLY A 95 -13.77 9.16 7.45
C GLY A 95 -13.47 10.57 6.93
N ALA A 96 -13.71 11.58 7.75
CA ALA A 96 -13.42 12.98 7.41
C ALA A 96 -11.92 13.23 7.20
N ALA A 97 -11.07 12.73 8.08
CA ALA A 97 -9.61 12.86 7.96
C ALA A 97 -9.09 12.17 6.70
N ALA A 98 -9.64 10.99 6.33
CA ALA A 98 -9.29 10.30 5.10
C ALA A 98 -9.66 11.12 3.85
N ILE A 99 -10.88 11.67 3.79
CA ILE A 99 -11.33 12.51 2.67
C ILE A 99 -10.44 13.76 2.57
N VAL A 100 -10.29 14.50 3.68
CA VAL A 100 -9.51 15.74 3.70
C VAL A 100 -8.05 15.46 3.35
N GLY A 101 -7.44 14.43 3.95
CA GLY A 101 -6.08 14.00 3.67
C GLY A 101 -5.86 13.66 2.19
N LEU A 102 -6.79 12.92 1.57
CA LEU A 102 -6.72 12.58 0.15
C LEU A 102 -6.91 13.78 -0.78
N LEU A 103 -7.81 14.71 -0.43
CA LEU A 103 -8.02 15.93 -1.21
C LEU A 103 -6.79 16.85 -1.13
N LEU A 104 -6.18 16.98 0.06
CA LEU A 104 -4.94 17.73 0.24
C LEU A 104 -3.78 17.06 -0.50
N LEU A 105 -3.64 15.73 -0.38
CA LEU A 105 -2.64 14.96 -1.13
C LEU A 105 -2.78 15.20 -2.64
N ARG A 106 -4.00 15.14 -3.17
CA ARG A 106 -4.27 15.40 -4.59
C ARG A 106 -3.91 16.82 -4.98
N ARG A 107 -4.33 17.82 -4.19
CA ARG A 107 -4.11 19.24 -4.48
C ARG A 107 -2.64 19.61 -4.44
N PHE A 108 -1.90 19.16 -3.43
CA PHE A 108 -0.52 19.55 -3.21
C PHE A 108 0.47 18.67 -3.97
N PHE A 109 0.29 17.35 -3.97
CA PHE A 109 1.29 16.43 -4.51
C PHE A 109 0.99 15.95 -5.93
N VAL A 110 -0.28 15.75 -6.30
CA VAL A 110 -0.60 15.16 -7.61
C VAL A 110 -0.71 16.21 -8.72
N ARG A 111 -1.25 17.40 -8.41
CA ARG A 111 -1.40 18.48 -9.40
C ARG A 111 -0.08 19.09 -9.86
N HIS A 112 0.97 19.05 -9.04
CA HIS A 112 2.26 19.68 -9.34
C HIS A 112 3.25 18.73 -10.04
N ARG A 113 2.87 17.48 -10.31
CA ARG A 113 3.71 16.50 -11.01
C ARG A 113 3.47 16.58 -12.53
N GLY A 114 4.21 17.47 -13.17
CA GLY A 114 4.25 17.65 -14.63
C GLY A 114 5.25 16.72 -15.34
N PRO A 115 5.42 16.87 -16.67
CA PRO A 115 6.30 16.03 -17.49
C PRO A 115 7.76 16.00 -17.01
N SER A 116 8.26 17.12 -16.47
CA SER A 116 9.61 17.22 -15.91
C SER A 116 9.83 16.35 -14.68
N TRP A 117 8.80 16.20 -13.84
CA TRP A 117 8.84 15.31 -12.69
C TRP A 117 8.85 13.84 -13.12
N GLU A 118 8.09 13.49 -14.16
CA GLU A 118 8.08 12.13 -14.73
C GLU A 118 9.44 11.77 -15.32
N ALA A 119 10.07 12.68 -16.06
CA ALA A 119 11.42 12.47 -16.59
C ALA A 119 12.44 12.23 -15.48
N GLY A 120 12.38 13.01 -14.39
CA GLY A 120 13.23 12.82 -13.22
C GLY A 120 12.99 11.49 -12.50
N GLU A 121 11.74 11.03 -12.39
CA GLU A 121 11.44 9.71 -11.82
C GLU A 121 11.95 8.56 -12.69
N VAL A 122 11.86 8.69 -14.02
CA VAL A 122 12.38 7.70 -14.97
C VAL A 122 13.89 7.58 -14.86
N GLU A 123 14.60 8.72 -14.85
CA GLU A 123 16.07 8.71 -14.72
C GLU A 123 16.51 8.15 -13.38
N ALA A 124 15.88 8.57 -12.28
CA ALA A 124 16.18 8.04 -10.95
C ALA A 124 15.87 6.54 -10.83
N THR A 125 14.91 6.02 -11.61
CA THR A 125 14.63 4.57 -11.66
C THR A 125 15.72 3.85 -12.45
N ARG A 126 16.15 4.43 -13.57
CA ARG A 126 17.24 3.90 -14.40
C ARG A 126 18.56 3.83 -13.63
N GLU A 127 18.91 4.87 -12.89
CA GLU A 127 20.09 4.89 -12.01
C GLU A 127 20.00 3.86 -10.88
N ALA A 128 18.80 3.60 -10.36
CA ALA A 128 18.60 2.57 -9.35
C ALA A 128 18.77 1.16 -9.94
N ASP A 129 18.26 0.93 -11.15
CA ASP A 129 18.36 -0.34 -11.86
C ASP A 129 19.80 -0.72 -12.21
N VAL A 130 20.59 0.26 -12.68
CA VAL A 130 22.02 0.08 -12.99
C VAL A 130 22.79 -0.27 -11.71
N ALA A 131 22.41 0.34 -10.58
CA ALA A 131 22.99 0.04 -9.28
C ALA A 131 22.43 -1.23 -8.60
N GLY A 132 21.45 -1.91 -9.21
CA GLY A 132 20.80 -3.09 -8.61
C GLY A 132 20.01 -2.77 -7.34
N ARG A 133 19.53 -1.54 -7.17
CA ARG A 133 18.80 -1.08 -5.98
C ARG A 133 17.31 -1.42 -6.11
N PRO A 134 16.72 -2.11 -5.12
CA PRO A 134 15.28 -2.38 -5.12
C PRO A 134 14.48 -1.08 -4.92
N ARG A 135 13.44 -0.89 -5.74
CA ARG A 135 12.55 0.29 -5.66
C ARG A 135 11.07 -0.13 -5.62
N TRP A 136 10.65 -0.67 -4.47
CA TRP A 136 9.23 -0.96 -4.22
C TRP A 136 8.41 0.30 -3.98
N PHE A 137 9.05 1.34 -3.43
CA PHE A 137 8.43 2.63 -3.18
C PHE A 137 9.14 3.75 -3.95
N THR A 138 8.37 4.70 -4.46
CA THR A 138 8.91 5.94 -5.05
C THR A 138 9.64 6.80 -4.01
N ASN A 139 9.25 6.69 -2.75
CA ASN A 139 9.90 7.29 -1.59
C ASN A 139 9.78 6.33 -0.40
N THR A 140 10.89 6.01 0.27
CA THR A 140 10.92 5.16 1.47
C THR A 140 10.06 5.73 2.60
N THR A 141 10.01 7.06 2.72
CA THR A 141 9.12 7.76 3.65
C THR A 141 7.65 7.48 3.34
N ALA A 142 7.26 7.48 2.06
CA ALA A 142 5.90 7.15 1.67
C ALA A 142 5.56 5.68 1.95
N GLY A 143 6.52 4.76 1.74
CA GLY A 143 6.39 3.37 2.14
C GLY A 143 6.18 3.20 3.65
N LEU A 144 6.94 3.92 4.48
CA LEU A 144 6.78 3.92 5.94
C LEU A 144 5.43 4.48 6.37
N TRP A 145 4.97 5.58 5.78
CA TRP A 145 3.64 6.14 6.06
C TRP A 145 2.52 5.17 5.67
N LEU A 146 2.63 4.53 4.51
CA LEU A 146 1.66 3.53 4.07
C LEU A 146 1.64 2.32 5.01
N GLY A 147 2.81 1.84 5.42
CA GLY A 147 2.94 0.74 6.39
C GLY A 147 2.34 1.11 7.75
N ALA A 148 2.65 2.30 8.27
CA ALA A 148 2.09 2.83 9.51
C ALA A 148 0.55 2.97 9.44
N PHE A 149 0.03 3.41 8.29
CA PHE A 149 -1.42 3.48 8.05
C PHE A 149 -2.08 2.10 8.13
N PHE A 150 -1.55 1.09 7.44
CA PHE A 150 -2.08 -0.28 7.50
C PHE A 150 -1.97 -0.88 8.90
N LEU A 151 -0.87 -0.62 9.62
CA LEU A 151 -0.72 -1.07 11.00
C LEU A 151 -1.76 -0.41 11.91
N ALA A 152 -1.93 0.91 11.85
CA ALA A 152 -2.91 1.63 12.65
C ALA A 152 -4.34 1.14 12.35
N PHE A 153 -4.68 1.00 11.07
CA PHE A 153 -5.99 0.50 10.65
C PHE A 153 -6.21 -0.96 11.09
N GLY A 154 -5.18 -1.80 10.97
CA GLY A 154 -5.20 -3.18 11.43
C GLY A 154 -5.40 -3.29 12.94
N VAL A 155 -4.70 -2.47 13.73
CA VAL A 155 -4.87 -2.42 15.20
C VAL A 155 -6.30 -2.01 15.56
N ILE A 156 -6.86 -0.99 14.90
CA ILE A 156 -8.24 -0.56 15.12
C ILE A 156 -9.20 -1.70 14.77
N ALA A 157 -9.05 -2.33 13.61
CA ALA A 157 -9.90 -3.44 13.18
C ALA A 157 -9.84 -4.63 14.15
N THR A 158 -8.64 -5.01 14.60
CA THR A 158 -8.45 -6.08 15.59
C THR A 158 -9.04 -5.71 16.95
N THR A 159 -8.93 -4.46 17.39
CA THR A 159 -9.54 -3.99 18.64
C THR A 159 -11.06 -4.07 18.57
N LEU A 160 -11.64 -3.67 17.43
CA LEU A 160 -13.08 -3.79 17.18
C LEU A 160 -13.54 -5.25 17.18
N ASP A 161 -12.81 -6.15 16.53
CA ASP A 161 -13.08 -7.59 16.53
C ASP A 161 -13.07 -8.17 17.95
N LEU A 162 -12.05 -7.84 18.75
CA LEU A 162 -11.90 -8.30 20.13
C LEU A 162 -12.96 -7.74 21.08
N SER A 163 -13.42 -6.51 20.81
CA SER A 163 -14.53 -5.87 21.55
C SER A 163 -15.92 -6.41 21.16
N GLY A 164 -16.01 -7.17 20.06
CA GLY A 164 -17.23 -7.82 19.60
C GLY A 164 -17.58 -9.08 20.41
N ARG A 165 -18.79 -9.61 20.19
CA ARG A 165 -19.31 -10.79 20.91
C ARG A 165 -18.53 -12.08 20.66
N SER A 166 -17.72 -12.17 19.61
CA SER A 166 -17.04 -13.41 19.22
C SER A 166 -15.65 -13.57 19.84
N HIS A 167 -15.07 -12.54 20.48
CA HIS A 167 -13.71 -12.53 21.03
C HIS A 167 -12.63 -13.12 20.09
N SER A 168 -12.88 -13.13 18.79
CA SER A 168 -12.03 -13.76 17.79
C SER A 168 -11.57 -12.70 16.79
N VAL A 169 -10.27 -12.72 16.49
CA VAL A 169 -9.68 -11.84 15.48
C VAL A 169 -10.13 -12.33 14.11
N SER A 170 -10.75 -11.46 13.33
CA SER A 170 -11.13 -11.81 11.96
C SER A 170 -9.87 -11.98 11.09
N TRP A 171 -9.94 -12.89 10.12
CA TRP A 171 -8.88 -13.04 9.12
C TRP A 171 -8.59 -11.73 8.36
N SER A 172 -9.61 -10.89 8.17
CA SER A 172 -9.46 -9.56 7.56
C SER A 172 -8.56 -8.63 8.39
N SER A 173 -8.77 -8.53 9.70
CA SER A 173 -7.95 -7.64 10.53
C SER A 173 -6.51 -8.14 10.66
N ALA A 174 -6.32 -9.45 10.77
CA ALA A 174 -5.00 -10.07 10.73
C ALA A 174 -4.26 -9.82 9.40
N ALA A 175 -4.94 -9.96 8.26
CA ALA A 175 -4.34 -9.72 6.95
C ALA A 175 -3.91 -8.25 6.74
N ILE A 176 -4.72 -7.30 7.23
CA ILE A 176 -4.39 -5.87 7.18
C ILE A 176 -3.13 -5.58 8.00
N LEU A 177 -3.04 -6.11 9.22
CA LEU A 177 -1.87 -5.97 10.08
C LEU A 177 -0.61 -6.55 9.42
N LEU A 178 -0.69 -7.78 8.92
CA LEU A 178 0.43 -8.44 8.24
C LEU A 178 0.88 -7.67 7.00
N SER A 179 -0.06 -7.12 6.23
CA SER A 179 0.24 -6.25 5.08
C SER A 179 0.98 -4.99 5.53
N GLY A 180 0.57 -4.38 6.64
CA GLY A 180 1.27 -3.22 7.22
C GLY A 180 2.70 -3.55 7.65
N VAL A 181 2.90 -4.67 8.36
CA VAL A 181 4.24 -5.16 8.74
C VAL A 181 5.12 -5.36 7.50
N LEU A 182 4.58 -6.04 6.48
CA LEU A 182 5.31 -6.29 5.23
C LEU A 182 5.74 -4.99 4.56
N VAL A 183 4.83 -4.03 4.41
CA VAL A 183 5.13 -2.72 3.80
C VAL A 183 6.22 -1.97 4.58
N VAL A 184 6.19 -1.99 5.92
CA VAL A 184 7.24 -1.39 6.76
C VAL A 184 8.59 -2.08 6.53
N ILE A 185 8.63 -3.42 6.52
CA ILE A 185 9.86 -4.17 6.28
C ILE A 185 10.46 -3.80 4.92
N LEU A 186 9.65 -3.77 3.87
CA LEU A 186 10.09 -3.40 2.52
C LEU A 186 10.65 -1.98 2.48
N ALA A 187 9.96 -1.04 3.13
CA ALA A 187 10.39 0.36 3.18
C ALA A 187 11.72 0.51 3.94
N LEU A 188 11.92 -0.26 5.02
CA LEU A 188 13.17 -0.28 5.78
C LEU A 188 14.32 -0.94 4.99
N VAL A 189 14.05 -2.04 4.28
CA VAL A 189 15.06 -2.70 3.42
C VAL A 189 15.50 -1.74 2.32
N GLN A 190 14.55 -1.08 1.65
CA GLN A 190 14.86 -0.08 0.63
C GLN A 190 15.66 1.10 1.22
N ARG A 191 15.25 1.65 2.37
CA ARG A 191 15.98 2.75 3.05
C ARG A 191 17.41 2.37 3.39
N ARG A 192 17.63 1.12 3.82
CA ARG A 192 18.97 0.62 4.16
C ARG A 192 19.83 0.41 2.92
N SER A 193 19.22 0.05 1.78
CA SER A 193 19.89 -0.02 0.48
C SER A 193 20.30 1.37 0.00
N ASP A 194 19.42 2.36 0.16
CA ASP A 194 19.67 3.75 -0.25
C ASP A 194 20.80 4.40 0.57
N GLN A 195 21.00 4.01 1.83
CA GLN A 195 22.05 4.56 2.71
C GLN A 195 23.46 3.98 2.48
N ARG A 196 23.58 2.87 1.76
CA ARG A 196 24.87 2.20 1.50
C ARG A 196 25.59 2.74 0.26
N HIS A 197 24.96 3.65 -0.46
CA HIS A 197 25.43 4.28 -1.70
C HIS A 197 25.31 5.79 -1.57
#